data_AF-A0A3T1AU34-F1
#
_entry.id   AF-A0A3T1AU34-F1
#
_cell.length_a   1.000
_cell.length_b   1.000
_cell.length_c   1.000
_cell.angle_alpha   90.00
_cell.angle_beta   90.00
_cell.angle_gamma   90.00
#
_symmetry.space_group_name_H-M   'P 1'
#
loop_
_entity.id
_entity.type
_entity.pdbx_description
1 polymer ?
#
loop_
_entity_poly.entity_id
_entity_poly.type
_entity_poly.pdbx_seq_one_letter_code
_entity_poly.pdbx_strand_id
1 'polypeptide(L)'
;MLVKVIDQITDDMHETAWELYEGAFKEVRALAVQRHLMYRAEFDQVMFDPRVDKYLCLDDGGKLCGLSTYSNDLYAMPLIAPEYFERRWPDLYAQKKIWYCGFVAVAEDARSTRSFAELVEAMYRTATDRNGIIALDFCRFNDDSRNMSKVIQLMLRRLSGGTLQASCMDQQSFWIYEFPTAA
;
A
#
# COMPACT_ATOMS: atom_id res chain seq x y z
N MET A 1 -2.27 -8.11 -18.86
CA MET A 1 -1.74 -7.62 -17.56
C MET A 1 -0.98 -8.74 -16.90
N LEU A 2 0.27 -8.48 -16.51
CA LEU A 2 1.16 -9.40 -15.81
C LEU A 2 1.72 -8.70 -14.57
N VAL A 3 1.71 -9.37 -13.41
CA VAL A 3 2.39 -8.88 -12.21
C VAL A 3 3.76 -9.53 -12.08
N LYS A 4 4.81 -8.70 -12.12
CA LYS A 4 6.20 -9.10 -11.84
C LYS A 4 6.56 -8.65 -10.43
N VAL A 5 7.16 -9.53 -9.64
CA VAL A 5 7.72 -9.19 -8.32
C VAL A 5 9.23 -9.09 -8.45
N ILE A 6 9.80 -7.99 -7.97
CA ILE A 6 11.25 -7.74 -7.90
C ILE A 6 11.60 -7.16 -6.53
N ASP A 7 12.82 -7.39 -6.08
CA ASP A 7 13.33 -6.90 -4.80
C ASP A 7 13.90 -5.48 -4.88
N GLN A 8 14.25 -4.99 -6.07
CA GLN A 8 14.74 -3.63 -6.29
C GLN A 8 14.27 -3.07 -7.63
N ILE A 9 14.00 -1.77 -7.69
CA ILE A 9 13.88 -1.03 -8.95
C ILE A 9 15.14 -0.19 -9.11
N THR A 10 15.99 -0.57 -10.06
CA THR A 10 17.18 0.19 -10.46
C THR A 10 16.99 0.82 -11.84
N ASP A 11 17.90 1.72 -12.19
CA ASP A 11 18.09 2.25 -13.56
C ASP A 11 16.80 2.84 -14.19
N ASP A 12 16.61 2.65 -15.50
CA ASP A 12 15.65 3.36 -16.36
C ASP A 12 14.18 3.30 -15.89
N MET A 13 13.78 2.26 -15.15
CA MET A 13 12.39 2.10 -14.68
C MET A 13 12.09 2.94 -13.43
N HIS A 14 13.12 3.44 -12.75
CA HIS A 14 12.98 4.17 -11.50
C HIS A 14 12.23 5.51 -11.68
N GLU A 15 12.52 6.26 -12.75
CA GLU A 15 11.77 7.50 -13.04
C GLU A 15 10.31 7.22 -13.39
N THR A 16 10.04 6.21 -14.22
CA THR A 16 8.65 5.82 -14.54
C THR A 16 7.88 5.37 -13.30
N ALA A 17 8.54 4.66 -12.38
CA ALA A 17 7.95 4.27 -11.11
C ALA A 17 7.63 5.49 -10.23
N TRP A 18 8.53 6.49 -10.19
CA TRP A 18 8.29 7.76 -9.49
C TRP A 18 7.12 8.52 -10.10
N GLU A 19 7.08 8.71 -11.42
CA GLU A 19 5.99 9.44 -12.10
C GLU A 19 4.62 8.79 -11.85
N LEU A 20 4.56 7.45 -11.93
CA LEU A 20 3.34 6.69 -11.62
C LEU A 20 2.91 6.87 -10.16
N TYR A 21 3.86 6.77 -9.24
CA TYR A 21 3.61 6.93 -7.80
C TYR A 21 3.15 8.36 -7.46
N GLU A 22 3.90 9.37 -7.90
CA GLU A 22 3.56 10.77 -7.68
C GLU A 22 2.20 11.10 -8.29
N GLY A 23 1.94 10.68 -9.53
CA GLY A 23 0.66 10.88 -10.20
C GLY A 23 -0.52 10.31 -9.41
N ALA A 24 -0.42 9.06 -8.96
CA ALA A 24 -1.50 8.37 -8.23
C ALA A 24 -1.83 9.00 -6.86
N PHE A 25 -0.87 9.68 -6.22
CA PHE A 25 -1.00 10.20 -4.86
C PHE A 25 -0.98 11.73 -4.76
N LYS A 26 -0.77 12.45 -5.88
CA LYS A 26 -0.65 13.93 -5.92
C LYS A 26 -1.83 14.64 -5.28
N GLU A 27 -3.06 14.18 -5.53
CA GLU A 27 -4.25 14.78 -4.94
C GLU A 27 -4.36 14.50 -3.44
N VAL A 28 -4.01 13.29 -3.00
CA VAL A 28 -4.13 12.87 -1.59
C VAL A 28 -3.28 13.75 -0.68
N ARG A 29 -2.13 14.25 -1.18
CA ARG A 29 -1.25 15.18 -0.46
C ARG A 29 -1.97 16.41 0.09
N ALA A 30 -3.04 16.87 -0.56
CA ALA A 30 -3.81 18.04 -0.14
C ALA A 30 -5.14 17.69 0.56
N LEU A 31 -5.50 16.40 0.61
CA LEU A 31 -6.82 15.92 1.07
C LEU A 31 -6.76 15.13 2.38
N ALA A 32 -5.55 14.88 2.89
CA ALA A 32 -5.31 14.20 4.16
C ALA A 32 -4.27 14.95 5.00
N VAL A 33 -4.37 14.83 6.33
CA VAL A 33 -3.44 15.51 7.25
C VAL A 33 -2.05 14.89 7.22
N GLN A 34 -1.97 13.55 7.20
CA GLN A 34 -0.73 12.86 6.93
C GLN A 34 -0.39 12.98 5.43
N ARG A 35 0.90 13.04 5.10
CA ARG A 35 1.35 13.35 3.73
C ARG A 35 0.90 12.33 2.68
N HIS A 36 0.82 11.04 3.05
CA HIS A 36 0.50 9.87 2.19
C HIS A 36 1.24 9.77 0.84
N LEU A 37 2.25 10.61 0.66
CA LEU A 37 3.14 10.67 -0.50
C LEU A 37 4.56 10.83 0.06
N MET A 38 5.43 9.89 -0.25
CA MET A 38 6.84 9.96 0.11
C MET A 38 7.51 11.15 -0.61
N TYR A 39 8.50 11.75 0.04
CA TYR A 39 9.47 12.55 -0.69
C TYR A 39 10.26 11.65 -1.64
N ARG A 40 10.84 12.24 -2.69
CA ARG A 40 11.62 11.49 -3.67
C ARG A 40 12.69 10.62 -3.02
N ALA A 41 13.51 11.17 -2.12
CA ALA A 41 14.56 10.40 -1.44
C ALA A 41 14.02 9.24 -0.57
N GLU A 42 12.83 9.37 0.02
CA GLU A 42 12.20 8.29 0.79
C GLU A 42 11.68 7.20 -0.16
N PHE A 43 11.09 7.59 -1.29
CA PHE A 43 10.68 6.65 -2.34
C PHE A 43 11.88 5.87 -2.87
N ASP A 44 12.97 6.56 -3.19
CA ASP A 44 14.22 5.97 -3.67
C ASP A 44 14.76 4.93 -2.67
N GLN A 45 14.78 5.26 -1.37
CA GLN A 45 15.17 4.33 -0.31
C GLN A 45 14.32 3.05 -0.32
N VAL A 46 12.99 3.17 -0.44
CA VAL A 46 12.10 2.01 -0.52
C VAL A 46 12.32 1.22 -1.82
N MET A 47 12.53 1.91 -2.95
CA MET A 47 12.78 1.25 -4.24
C MET A 47 14.10 0.48 -4.27
N PHE A 48 15.11 0.93 -3.52
CA PHE A 48 16.41 0.26 -3.43
C PHE A 48 16.51 -0.74 -2.28
N ASP A 49 15.60 -0.75 -1.30
CA ASP A 49 15.69 -1.69 -0.17
C ASP A 49 15.26 -3.12 -0.60
N PRO A 50 16.15 -4.12 -0.63
CA PRO A 50 15.82 -5.48 -1.03
C PRO A 50 14.89 -6.21 -0.05
N ARG A 51 14.62 -5.62 1.13
CA ARG A 51 13.65 -6.16 2.11
C ARG A 51 12.19 -5.81 1.74
N VAL A 52 11.99 -4.94 0.76
CA VAL A 52 10.66 -4.54 0.28
C VAL A 52 10.45 -5.12 -1.10
N ASP A 53 9.44 -5.97 -1.27
CA ASP A 53 9.04 -6.49 -2.57
C ASP A 53 8.28 -5.41 -3.36
N LYS A 54 8.61 -5.26 -4.65
CA LYS A 54 7.95 -4.34 -5.57
C LYS A 54 7.11 -5.17 -6.54
N TYR A 55 5.82 -4.89 -6.58
CA TYR A 55 4.85 -5.54 -7.47
C TYR A 55 4.57 -4.62 -8.64
N LEU A 56 5.04 -5.00 -9.82
CA LEU A 56 4.92 -4.23 -11.06
C LEU A 56 3.85 -4.85 -11.93
N CYS A 57 2.75 -4.14 -12.15
CA CYS A 57 1.71 -4.55 -13.08
C CYS A 57 2.00 -3.95 -14.46
N LEU A 58 2.36 -4.81 -15.41
CA LEU A 58 2.70 -4.44 -16.78
C LEU A 58 1.54 -4.81 -17.73
N ASP A 59 1.28 -3.97 -18.73
CA ASP A 59 0.41 -4.35 -19.85
C ASP A 59 1.11 -5.27 -20.85
N ASP A 60 0.39 -5.67 -21.89
CA ASP A 60 0.89 -6.62 -22.89
C ASP A 60 2.02 -6.02 -23.75
N GLY A 61 2.20 -4.69 -23.73
CA GLY A 61 3.30 -3.97 -24.36
C GLY A 61 4.48 -3.68 -23.42
N GLY A 62 4.39 -4.10 -22.15
CA GLY A 62 5.41 -3.86 -21.13
C GLY A 62 5.33 -2.49 -20.45
N LYS A 63 4.27 -1.69 -20.68
CA LYS A 63 4.07 -0.41 -19.97
C LYS A 63 3.72 -0.67 -18.51
N LEU A 64 4.40 0.02 -17.60
CA LEU A 64 4.08 0.00 -16.17
C LEU A 64 2.73 0.69 -15.93
N CYS A 65 1.72 -0.10 -15.56
CA CYS A 65 0.35 0.37 -15.32
C CYS A 65 -0.04 0.40 -13.85
N GLY A 66 0.74 -0.25 -12.99
CA GLY A 66 0.55 -0.24 -11.55
C GLY A 66 1.82 -0.64 -10.80
N LEU A 67 1.98 -0.11 -9.60
CA LEU A 67 3.11 -0.37 -8.73
C LEU A 67 2.61 -0.49 -7.28
N SER A 68 3.12 -1.46 -6.54
CA SER A 68 2.87 -1.59 -5.11
C SER A 68 4.13 -2.07 -4.38
N THR A 69 4.20 -1.77 -3.08
CA THR A 69 5.26 -2.24 -2.18
C THR A 69 4.68 -3.12 -1.08
N TYR A 70 5.37 -4.20 -0.75
CA TYR A 70 4.93 -5.16 0.25
C TYR A 70 6.14 -5.73 0.99
N SER A 71 6.08 -5.81 2.32
CA SER A 71 7.18 -6.39 3.09
C SER A 71 6.66 -7.12 4.33
N ASN A 72 7.36 -8.18 4.72
CA ASN A 72 7.23 -8.83 6.03
C ASN A 72 8.39 -8.52 6.99
N ASP A 73 9.27 -7.59 6.61
CA ASP A 73 10.23 -6.93 7.49
C ASP A 73 9.72 -5.51 7.77
N LEU A 74 9.02 -5.33 8.88
CA LEU A 74 8.30 -4.09 9.14
C LEU A 74 9.23 -2.88 9.37
N TYR A 75 10.51 -3.10 9.69
CA TYR A 75 11.51 -2.02 9.77
C TYR A 75 11.99 -1.53 8.39
N ALA A 76 11.63 -2.22 7.31
CA ALA A 76 11.85 -1.75 5.94
C ALA A 76 10.74 -0.81 5.45
N MET A 77 9.62 -0.72 6.18
CA MET A 77 8.47 0.10 5.79
C MET A 77 8.48 1.43 6.55
N PRO A 78 8.44 2.57 5.86
CA PRO A 78 8.33 3.86 6.54
C PRO A 78 6.92 4.04 7.13
N LEU A 79 6.79 4.98 8.08
CA LEU A 79 5.52 5.49 8.63
C LEU A 79 4.70 4.51 9.50
N ILE A 80 5.22 3.33 9.84
CA ILE A 80 4.62 2.42 10.82
C ILE A 80 5.53 2.20 12.01
N ALA A 81 4.97 1.72 13.12
CA ALA A 81 5.72 1.31 14.31
C ALA A 81 5.80 -0.22 14.37
N PRO A 82 6.92 -0.86 13.96
CA PRO A 82 7.09 -2.31 14.03
C PRO A 82 6.82 -2.90 15.43
N GLU A 83 7.16 -2.16 16.48
CA GLU A 83 6.99 -2.54 17.88
C GLU A 83 5.51 -2.71 18.26
N TYR A 84 4.60 -2.00 17.59
CA TYR A 84 3.15 -2.19 17.77
C TYR A 84 2.74 -3.60 17.34
N PHE A 85 3.23 -4.05 16.19
CA PHE A 85 2.94 -5.37 15.63
C PHE A 85 3.63 -6.48 16.44
N GLU A 86 4.90 -6.27 16.82
CA GLU A 86 5.64 -7.22 17.67
C GLU A 86 4.94 -7.45 19.00
N ARG A 87 4.50 -6.37 19.67
CA ARG A 87 3.80 -6.49 20.95
C ARG A 87 2.45 -7.20 20.82
N ARG A 88 1.72 -6.94 19.73
CA ARG A 88 0.34 -7.44 19.54
C ARG A 88 0.28 -8.85 18.97
N TRP A 89 1.23 -9.22 18.11
CA TRP A 89 1.33 -10.51 17.45
C TRP A 89 2.77 -11.04 17.48
N PRO A 90 3.34 -11.32 18.66
CA PRO A 90 4.76 -11.65 18.81
C PRO A 90 5.18 -12.87 17.98
N ASP A 91 4.35 -13.93 17.98
CA ASP A 91 4.67 -15.15 17.23
C ASP A 91 4.65 -14.93 15.70
N LEU A 92 3.66 -14.18 15.19
CA LEU A 92 3.58 -13.87 13.76
C LEU A 92 4.70 -12.92 13.33
N TYR A 93 5.05 -11.96 14.18
CA TYR A 93 6.13 -11.02 13.96
C TYR A 93 7.48 -11.75 13.88
N ALA A 94 7.79 -12.58 14.87
CA ALA A 94 9.03 -13.38 14.89
C ALA A 94 9.15 -14.33 13.68
N GLN A 95 8.02 -14.84 13.19
CA GLN A 95 7.95 -15.70 12.01
C GLN A 95 7.89 -14.94 10.66
N LYS A 96 7.95 -13.61 10.67
CA LYS A 96 7.78 -12.75 9.48
C LYS A 96 6.50 -13.08 8.68
N LYS A 97 5.39 -13.27 9.41
CA LYS A 97 4.06 -13.58 8.87
C LYS A 97 3.12 -12.38 8.81
N ILE A 98 3.58 -11.20 9.21
CA ILE A 98 2.82 -9.96 9.09
C ILE A 98 3.34 -9.25 7.86
N TRP A 99 2.48 -9.08 6.85
CA TRP A 99 2.83 -8.40 5.63
C TRP A 99 2.18 -7.02 5.58
N TYR A 100 2.98 -5.98 5.34
CA TYR A 100 2.51 -4.60 5.28
C TYR A 100 2.59 -4.04 3.86
N CYS A 101 1.48 -3.51 3.37
CA CYS A 101 1.38 -2.84 2.07
C CYS A 101 1.68 -1.35 2.24
N GLY A 102 2.75 -0.87 1.59
CA GLY A 102 3.16 0.54 1.71
C GLY A 102 2.32 1.48 0.85
N PHE A 103 1.97 1.05 -0.36
CA PHE A 103 1.06 1.76 -1.25
C PHE A 103 0.59 0.87 -2.40
N VAL A 104 -0.49 1.27 -3.08
CA VAL A 104 -0.89 0.73 -4.39
C VAL A 104 -1.14 1.91 -5.33
N ALA A 105 -0.26 2.12 -6.30
CA ALA A 105 -0.34 3.16 -7.32
C ALA A 105 -0.82 2.55 -8.64
N VAL A 106 -1.78 3.19 -9.31
CA VAL A 106 -2.27 2.79 -10.64
C VAL A 106 -2.41 4.02 -11.52
N ALA A 107 -2.14 3.88 -12.82
CA ALA A 107 -2.20 5.01 -13.76
C ALA A 107 -3.64 5.51 -13.97
N GLU A 108 -3.82 6.83 -14.05
CA GLU A 108 -5.11 7.48 -14.29
C GLU A 108 -5.71 7.17 -15.67
N ASP A 109 -4.85 7.10 -16.70
CA ASP A 109 -5.22 7.00 -18.12
C ASP A 109 -5.54 5.57 -18.58
N ALA A 110 -5.16 4.58 -17.79
CA ALA A 110 -5.31 3.22 -18.22
C ALA A 110 -6.79 2.81 -18.12
N ARG A 111 -7.17 1.85 -18.95
CA ARG A 111 -8.46 1.16 -18.93
C ARG A 111 -8.60 0.30 -17.63
N SER A 112 -8.40 0.92 -16.45
CA SER A 112 -7.49 0.48 -15.38
C SER A 112 -8.10 -0.14 -14.13
N THR A 113 -9.32 -0.67 -14.16
CA THR A 113 -9.82 -1.44 -13.01
C THR A 113 -9.09 -2.77 -12.81
N ARG A 114 -8.41 -3.29 -13.84
CA ARG A 114 -7.68 -4.57 -13.73
C ARG A 114 -6.36 -4.46 -12.98
N SER A 115 -5.51 -3.45 -13.21
CA SER A 115 -4.19 -3.38 -12.59
C SER A 115 -4.25 -3.38 -11.06
N PHE A 116 -5.20 -2.64 -10.49
CA PHE A 116 -5.45 -2.66 -9.05
C PHE A 116 -5.83 -4.06 -8.55
N ALA A 117 -6.74 -4.73 -9.26
CA ALA A 117 -7.17 -6.09 -8.91
C ALA A 117 -6.04 -7.12 -8.99
N GLU A 118 -5.24 -7.07 -10.05
CA GLU A 118 -4.09 -7.95 -10.25
C GLU A 118 -3.03 -7.75 -9.14
N LEU A 119 -2.73 -6.51 -8.75
CA LEU A 119 -1.81 -6.22 -7.65
C LEU A 119 -2.34 -6.75 -6.30
N VAL A 120 -3.61 -6.48 -5.99
CA VAL A 120 -4.25 -6.97 -4.75
C VAL A 120 -4.25 -8.49 -4.70
N GLU A 121 -4.57 -9.16 -5.81
CA GLU A 121 -4.55 -10.62 -5.89
C GLU A 121 -3.13 -11.19 -5.69
N ALA A 122 -2.12 -10.59 -6.33
CA ALA A 122 -0.74 -11.04 -6.20
C ALA A 122 -0.19 -10.88 -4.75
N MET A 123 -0.46 -9.74 -4.11
CA MET A 123 -0.09 -9.52 -2.69
C MET A 123 -0.87 -10.45 -1.75
N TYR A 124 -2.16 -10.65 -2.00
CA TYR A 124 -2.98 -11.60 -1.24
C TYR A 124 -2.38 -13.01 -1.29
N ARG A 125 -2.13 -13.54 -2.50
CA ARG A 125 -1.52 -14.87 -2.68
C ARG A 125 -0.18 -14.97 -1.95
N THR A 126 0.65 -13.93 -2.05
CA THR A 126 1.95 -13.88 -1.38
C THR A 126 1.82 -14.11 0.13
N ALA A 127 0.89 -13.41 0.79
CA ALA A 127 0.66 -13.56 2.22
C ALA A 127 0.01 -14.91 2.56
N THR A 128 -1.04 -15.34 1.82
CA THR A 128 -1.77 -16.57 2.15
C THR A 128 -0.96 -17.83 1.93
N ASP A 129 -0.16 -17.90 0.87
CA ASP A 129 0.71 -19.04 0.57
C ASP A 129 1.78 -19.23 1.66
N ARG A 130 2.03 -18.19 2.47
CA ARG A 130 2.97 -18.19 3.60
C ARG A 130 2.28 -18.18 4.96
N ASN A 131 0.96 -18.40 4.99
CA ASN A 131 0.14 -18.36 6.20
C ASN A 131 0.28 -17.04 6.98
N GLY A 132 0.38 -15.93 6.25
CA GLY A 132 0.54 -14.58 6.79
C GLY A 132 -0.77 -13.80 6.90
N ILE A 133 -0.72 -12.71 7.68
CA ILE A 133 -1.76 -11.69 7.76
C ILE A 133 -1.36 -10.45 6.97
N ILE A 134 -2.36 -9.70 6.50
CA ILE A 134 -2.19 -8.51 5.67
C ILE A 134 -2.55 -7.27 6.50
N ALA A 135 -1.65 -6.29 6.51
CA ALA A 135 -1.84 -4.99 7.14
C ALA A 135 -1.66 -3.87 6.09
N LEU A 136 -2.50 -2.85 6.22
CA LEU A 136 -2.52 -1.66 5.39
C LEU A 136 -3.23 -0.53 6.14
N ASP A 137 -2.92 0.72 5.79
CA ASP A 137 -3.60 1.90 6.32
C ASP A 137 -4.48 2.59 5.26
N PHE A 138 -5.46 3.35 5.74
CA PHE A 138 -6.28 4.23 4.93
C PHE A 138 -6.44 5.56 5.63
N CYS A 139 -6.21 6.65 4.91
CA CYS A 139 -6.63 7.96 5.37
C CYS A 139 -8.16 8.09 5.29
N ARG A 140 -8.72 8.99 6.10
CA ARG A 140 -10.17 9.24 6.09
C ARG A 140 -10.69 9.61 4.71
N PHE A 141 -9.98 10.41 3.93
CA PHE A 141 -10.38 10.76 2.57
C PHE A 141 -10.53 9.52 1.67
N ASN A 142 -9.56 8.60 1.70
CA ASN A 142 -9.61 7.35 0.94
C ASN A 142 -10.79 6.48 1.37
N ASP A 143 -11.11 6.44 2.66
CA ASP A 143 -12.22 5.59 3.11
C ASP A 143 -13.60 6.24 2.92
N ASP A 144 -13.77 7.51 3.27
CA ASP A 144 -15.06 8.21 3.13
C ASP A 144 -15.43 8.43 1.65
N SER A 145 -14.47 8.81 0.80
CA SER A 145 -14.74 9.18 -0.60
C SER A 145 -14.67 7.99 -1.55
N ARG A 146 -13.75 7.04 -1.31
CA ARG A 146 -13.48 5.91 -2.22
C ARG A 146 -13.86 4.55 -1.63
N ASN A 147 -14.30 4.49 -0.37
CA ASN A 147 -14.65 3.25 0.34
C ASN A 147 -13.52 2.20 0.29
N MET A 148 -12.26 2.64 0.30
CA MET A 148 -11.12 1.76 0.02
C MET A 148 -11.04 0.56 0.96
N SER A 149 -11.35 0.73 2.25
CA SER A 149 -11.35 -0.39 3.19
C SER A 149 -12.38 -1.46 2.81
N LYS A 150 -13.59 -1.04 2.41
CA LYS A 150 -14.65 -1.95 1.97
C LYS A 150 -14.32 -2.61 0.64
N VAL A 151 -13.75 -1.87 -0.32
CA VAL A 151 -13.33 -2.41 -1.63
C VAL A 151 -12.30 -3.52 -1.44
N ILE A 152 -11.24 -3.27 -0.65
CA ILE A 152 -10.23 -4.29 -0.34
C ILE A 152 -10.86 -5.48 0.39
N GLN A 153 -11.71 -5.25 1.40
CA GLN A 153 -12.39 -6.34 2.10
C GLN A 153 -13.23 -7.22 1.16
N LEU A 154 -13.97 -6.64 0.21
CA LEU A 154 -14.75 -7.39 -0.77
C LEU A 154 -13.86 -8.24 -1.68
N MET A 155 -12.75 -7.68 -2.15
CA MET A 155 -11.77 -8.40 -2.98
C MET A 155 -11.14 -9.57 -2.22
N LEU A 156 -10.64 -9.32 -1.01
CA LEU A 156 -10.01 -10.35 -0.18
C LEU A 156 -11.02 -11.42 0.28
N ARG A 157 -12.28 -11.05 0.56
CA ARG A 157 -13.36 -12.02 0.84
C ARG A 157 -13.60 -12.93 -0.35
N ARG A 158 -13.63 -12.39 -1.57
CA ARG A 158 -13.78 -13.19 -2.79
C ARG A 158 -12.60 -14.16 -2.97
N LEU A 159 -11.37 -13.67 -2.82
CA LEU A 159 -10.15 -14.48 -2.98
C LEU A 159 -10.00 -15.57 -1.90
N SER A 160 -10.56 -15.36 -0.71
CA SER A 160 -10.53 -16.31 0.42
C SER A 160 -11.74 -17.25 0.49
N GLY A 161 -12.62 -17.25 -0.53
CA GLY A 161 -13.84 -18.06 -0.50
C GLY A 161 -14.81 -17.70 0.64
N GLY A 162 -14.75 -16.46 1.13
CA GLY A 162 -15.62 -15.94 2.20
C GLY A 162 -15.10 -16.10 3.63
N THR A 163 -13.89 -16.62 3.82
CA THR A 163 -13.35 -16.92 5.16
C THR A 163 -12.63 -15.74 5.83
N LEU A 164 -12.40 -14.63 5.12
CA LEU A 164 -11.71 -13.45 5.63
C LEU A 164 -12.40 -12.85 6.87
N GLN A 165 -11.63 -12.65 7.92
CA GLN A 165 -11.95 -11.77 9.04
C GLN A 165 -11.15 -10.47 8.91
N ALA A 166 -11.84 -9.33 8.94
CA ALA A 166 -11.23 -8.01 8.86
C ALA A 166 -11.63 -7.18 10.08
N SER A 167 -10.68 -6.44 10.64
CA SER A 167 -10.89 -5.54 11.77
C SER A 167 -9.99 -4.32 11.66
N CYS A 168 -10.47 -3.15 12.10
CA CYS A 168 -9.62 -1.98 12.30
C CYS A 168 -8.69 -2.21 13.51
N MET A 169 -7.37 -2.18 13.30
CA MET A 169 -6.39 -2.46 14.35
C MET A 169 -6.02 -1.24 15.19
N ASP A 170 -6.07 -0.05 14.59
CA ASP A 170 -5.74 1.24 15.20
C ASP A 170 -6.35 2.39 14.38
N GLN A 171 -6.51 3.57 14.98
CA GLN A 171 -7.00 4.77 14.30
C GLN A 171 -6.45 6.06 14.93
N GLN A 172 -5.86 6.91 14.10
CA GLN A 172 -5.46 8.27 14.48
C GLN A 172 -6.58 9.28 14.20
N SER A 173 -6.78 10.25 15.09
CA SER A 173 -7.73 11.36 14.90
C SER A 173 -7.00 12.71 14.94
N PHE A 174 -7.28 13.56 13.96
CA PHE A 174 -6.73 14.92 13.88
C PHE A 174 -7.82 15.93 14.26
N TRP A 175 -7.55 16.78 15.25
CA TRP A 175 -8.49 17.77 15.78
C TRP A 175 -7.98 19.19 15.49
N ILE A 176 -8.90 20.07 15.09
CA ILE A 176 -8.67 21.51 14.99
C ILE A 176 -9.64 22.25 15.90
N TYR A 177 -9.17 23.27 16.59
CA TYR A 177 -9.98 24.13 17.46
C TYR A 177 -9.93 25.55 16.91
N GLU A 178 -11.07 26.07 16.46
CA GLU A 178 -11.18 27.41 15.87
C GLU A 178 -11.89 28.36 16.84
N PHE A 179 -11.39 29.58 16.93
CA PHE A 179 -11.99 30.63 17.75
C PHE A 179 -12.56 31.71 16.83
N PRO A 180 -13.67 32.37 17.20
CA PRO A 180 -14.24 33.46 16.42
C PRO A 180 -13.20 34.57 16.17
N THR A 181 -13.25 35.18 14.99
CA THR A 181 -12.50 36.42 14.76
C THR A 181 -13.09 37.51 15.67
N ALA A 182 -12.24 38.23 16.40
CA ALA A 182 -12.70 39.38 17.19
C ALA A 182 -13.37 40.40 16.25
N ALA A 183 -14.56 40.86 16.62
CA ALA A 183 -15.36 41.83 15.87
C ALA A 183 -14.66 43.19 15.76
#